data_AF-A0A957H4T6-F1
#
_entry.id   AF-A0A957H4T6-F1
#
_cell.length_a   1.000
_cell.length_b   1.000
_cell.length_c   1.000
_cell.angle_alpha   90.00
_cell.angle_beta   90.00
_cell.angle_gamma   90.00
#
_symmetry.space_group_name_H-M   'P 1'
#
loop_
_entity.id
_entity.type
_entity.pdbx_description
1 polymer ?
#
loop_
_entity_poly.entity_id
_entity_poly.type
_entity_poly.pdbx_seq_one_letter_code
_entity_poly.pdbx_strand_id
1 'polypeptide(L)' 'GQEADLVLLDTAIGSVAGDALEALKIGDTPGIAAVLIDGQVKLTGSRNTPPPTRRVSVQAV' A
#
# COMPACT_ATOMS: atom_id res chain seq x y z
N GLY A 1 8.20 -1.33 22.03
CA GLY A 1 7.83 -1.18 20.62
C GLY A 1 6.34 -1.41 20.47
N GLN A 2 5.75 -0.98 19.35
CA GLN A 2 4.39 -1.35 18.97
C GLN A 2 4.41 -2.64 18.14
N GLU A 3 3.23 -3.22 17.93
CA GLU A 3 3.05 -4.35 17.01
C GLU A 3 3.51 -3.98 15.59
N ALA A 4 4.12 -4.92 14.90
CA ALA A 4 4.63 -4.73 13.54
C ALA A 4 3.52 -4.93 12.49
N ASP A 5 2.39 -4.26 12.74
CA ASP A 5 1.20 -4.28 11.91
C ASP A 5 1.19 -3.06 11.01
N LEU A 6 1.56 -3.27 9.76
CA LEU A 6 1.90 -2.19 8.84
C LEU A 6 1.19 -2.40 7.50
N VAL A 7 0.72 -1.31 6.91
CA VAL A 7 0.24 -1.26 5.54
C VAL A 7 1.12 -0.32 4.73
N LEU A 8 1.58 -0.79 3.57
CA LEU A 8 2.27 0.04 2.59
C LEU A 8 1.24 0.49 1.55
N LEU A 9 1.10 1.81 1.41
CA LEU A 9 0.12 2.45 0.55
C LEU A 9 0.81 3.28 -0.52
N ASP A 10 0.14 3.41 -1.66
CA ASP A 10 0.48 4.37 -2.70
C ASP A 10 -0.79 4.99 -3.31
N THR A 11 -0.63 6.07 -4.07
CA THR A 11 -1.62 6.50 -5.04
C THR A 11 -1.89 5.38 -6.06
N ALA A 12 -3.16 5.21 -6.41
CA ALA A 12 -3.59 4.22 -7.38
C ALA A 12 -3.23 4.62 -8.82
N ILE A 13 -2.97 3.64 -9.68
CA ILE A 13 -2.80 3.90 -11.12
C ILE A 13 -4.04 4.62 -11.65
N GLY A 14 -3.83 5.77 -12.30
CA GLY A 14 -4.90 6.60 -12.87
C GLY A 14 -5.40 7.73 -11.97
N SER A 15 -4.97 7.78 -10.70
CA SER A 15 -5.18 8.95 -9.85
C SER A 15 -4.29 10.11 -10.28
N VAL A 16 -4.76 11.35 -10.04
CA VAL A 16 -3.95 12.57 -10.22
C VAL A 16 -3.05 12.87 -9.02
N ALA A 17 -3.23 12.15 -7.90
CA ALA A 17 -2.44 12.32 -6.69
C ALA A 17 -1.02 11.72 -6.84
N GLY A 18 -0.02 12.37 -6.25
CA GLY A 18 1.38 11.91 -6.29
C GLY A 18 1.73 10.84 -5.26
N ASP A 19 0.96 10.71 -4.18
CA ASP A 19 1.14 9.70 -3.14
C ASP A 19 -0.17 9.31 -2.43
N ALA A 20 -0.06 8.39 -1.46
CA ALA A 20 -1.21 7.91 -0.71
C ALA A 20 -1.93 9.00 0.11
N LEU A 21 -1.20 9.99 0.65
CA LEU A 21 -1.79 11.06 1.46
C LEU A 21 -2.54 12.05 0.57
N GLU A 22 -1.99 12.39 -0.60
CA GLU A 22 -2.68 13.21 -1.59
C GLU A 22 -3.93 12.50 -2.13
N ALA A 23 -3.85 11.19 -2.39
CA ALA A 23 -5.01 10.39 -2.82
C ALA A 23 -6.15 10.48 -1.79
N LEU A 24 -5.82 10.29 -0.50
CA LEU A 24 -6.80 10.45 0.58
C LEU A 24 -7.39 11.85 0.65
N LYS A 25 -6.58 12.90 0.45
CA LYS A 25 -7.03 14.30 0.48
C LYS A 25 -8.04 14.63 -0.62
N ILE A 26 -7.90 14.04 -1.80
CA ILE A 26 -8.81 14.26 -2.93
C ILE A 26 -9.99 13.28 -2.97
N GLY A 27 -10.05 12.34 -2.02
CA GLY A 27 -11.12 11.35 -1.90
C GLY A 27 -10.90 10.06 -2.68
N ASP A 28 -9.71 9.88 -3.27
CA ASP A 28 -9.34 8.65 -3.93
C ASP A 28 -8.98 7.56 -2.91
N THR A 29 -9.30 6.30 -3.25
CA THR A 29 -8.86 5.15 -2.45
C THR A 29 -7.41 4.82 -2.80
N PRO A 30 -6.47 4.86 -1.83
CA PRO A 30 -5.08 4.45 -2.09
C PRO A 30 -4.97 2.97 -2.46
N GLY A 31 -3.99 2.65 -3.29
CA GLY A 31 -3.64 1.27 -3.59
C GLY A 31 -2.86 0.64 -2.43
N ILE A 32 -3.32 -0.53 -1.95
CA ILE A 32 -2.60 -1.32 -0.95
C ILE A 32 -1.51 -2.14 -1.65
N ALA A 33 -0.25 -1.78 -1.38
CA ALA A 33 0.92 -2.40 -1.98
C ALA A 33 1.42 -3.60 -1.19
N ALA A 34 1.37 -3.56 0.15
CA ALA A 34 1.67 -4.70 1.01
C ALA A 34 1.02 -4.57 2.38
N VAL A 35 0.79 -5.70 3.05
CA VAL A 35 0.31 -5.74 4.44
C VAL A 35 1.20 -6.69 5.23
N LEU A 36 1.63 -6.23 6.40
CA LEU A 36 2.34 -7.00 7.41
C LEU A 36 1.45 -7.14 8.64
N ILE A 37 1.42 -8.34 9.20
CA ILE A 37 0.79 -8.64 10.49
C ILE A 37 1.80 -9.42 11.31
N ASP A 38 2.04 -8.99 12.54
CA ASP A 38 3.09 -9.52 13.42
C ASP A 38 4.47 -9.54 12.75
N GLY A 39 4.77 -8.54 11.91
CA GLY A 39 6.02 -8.43 11.15
C GLY A 39 6.15 -9.42 9.99
N GLN A 40 5.15 -10.26 9.73
CA GLN A 40 5.14 -11.18 8.60
C GLN A 40 4.38 -10.56 7.43
N VAL A 41 4.98 -10.58 6.24
CA VAL A 41 4.30 -10.18 5.01
C VAL A 41 3.16 -11.15 4.71
N LYS A 42 1.91 -10.67 4.79
CA LYS A 42 0.72 -11.46 4.51
C LYS A 42 0.28 -11.34 3.06
N LEU A 43 0.51 -10.18 2.44
CA LEU A 43 0.25 -9.97 1.03
C LEU A 43 1.17 -8.91 0.42
N THR A 44 1.39 -9.05 -0.88
CA THR A 44 2.00 -8.06 -1.77
C THR A 44 1.05 -7.83 -2.95
N GLY A 45 0.43 -6.65 -3.00
CA GLY A 45 -0.63 -6.32 -3.94
C GLY A 45 -2.00 -6.79 -3.46
N SER A 46 -2.87 -5.86 -3.06
CA SER A 46 -4.26 -6.16 -2.76
C SER A 46 -5.05 -6.49 -4.03
N ARG A 47 -6.00 -7.43 -3.90
CA ARG A 47 -6.96 -7.77 -4.96
C ARG A 47 -8.20 -6.87 -4.96
N ASN A 48 -8.41 -6.11 -3.88
CA ASN A 48 -9.62 -5.33 -3.66
C ASN A 48 -9.44 -3.84 -3.95
N THR A 49 -8.21 -3.33 -3.81
CA THR A 49 -7.91 -1.93 -4.14
C THR A 49 -7.35 -1.85 -5.55
N PRO A 50 -7.49 -0.69 -6.23
CA PRO A 50 -6.74 -0.43 -7.44
C PRO A 50 -5.22 -0.66 -7.23
N PRO A 51 -4.47 -1.05 -8.27
CA PRO A 51 -3.04 -1.28 -8.14
C PRO A 51 -2.29 0.00 -7.74
N PRO A 52 -1.30 -0.08 -6.84
CA PRO A 52 -0.43 1.05 -6.53
C PRO A 52 0.43 1.42 -7.74
N THR A 53 0.80 2.69 -7.86
CA THR A 53 1.66 3.17 -8.95
C THR A 53 3.09 2.63 -8.83
N ARG A 54 3.64 2.61 -7.61
CA ARG A 54 4.95 2.06 -7.28
C ARG A 54 4.82 0.60 -6.86
N ARG A 55 5.64 -0.26 -7.44
CA ARG A 55 5.70 -1.68 -7.08
C ARG A 55 6.49 -1.88 -5.81
N VAL A 56 5.99 -2.73 -4.93
CA VAL A 56 6.72 -3.22 -3.75
C VAL A 56 7.40 -4.53 -4.09
N SER A 57 8.66 -4.68 -3.65
CA SER A 57 9.39 -5.94 -3.65
C SER A 57 9.73 -6.33 -2.22
N VAL A 58 9.63 -7.62 -1.91
CA VAL A 58 10.02 -8.18 -0.62
C VAL A 58 11.13 -9.19 -0.89
N GLN A 59 12.25 -9.05 -0.19
CA GLN A 59 13.34 -10.01 -0.23
C GLN A 59 13.23 -10.92 0.98
N ALA A 60 13.26 -12.23 0.77
CA ALA A 60 13.51 -13.18 1.85
C ALA A 60 14.98 -13.05 2.25
N VAL A 61 15.23 -12.89 3.55
CA VAL A 61 16.58 -12.89 4.14
C VAL A 61 17.01 -14.32 4.38
#